data_AF-A0A4R3MR92-F1
#
_entry.id   AF-A0A4R3MR92-F1
#
_cell.length_a   1.000
_cell.length_b   1.000
_cell.length_c   1.000
_cell.angle_alpha   90.00
_cell.angle_beta   90.00
_cell.angle_gamma   90.00
#
_symmetry.space_group_name_H-M   'P 1'
#
loop_
_entity.id
_entity.type
_entity.pdbx_description
1 polymer ?
#
loop_
_entity_poly.entity_id
_entity_poly.type
_entity_poly.pdbx_seq_one_letter_code
_entity_poly.pdbx_strand_id
1 'polypeptide(L)'
;MIKELTKTTRGDIGIIEVILFTCIIVFIVFPVFSIVFEKVALDMKADEIKDIIKDATESTFVALNIDSTSVENIDVDIERFKEIFEEYLIINFNLNEDFSPKENSMVDAPVTINKILFYGSEDIPITHPTKEITYNRPFIEIEVLFPIKPHLYRKAILNALGREYLEVNINYYYTLPINN
;
A
#
# COMPACT_ATOMS: atom_id res chain seq x y z
N MET A 1 3.17 27.44 -64.06
CA MET A 1 2.87 28.36 -62.93
C MET A 1 1.76 27.84 -62.00
N ILE A 2 0.56 27.46 -62.47
CA ILE A 2 -0.52 26.92 -61.59
C ILE A 2 -0.20 25.52 -61.01
N LYS A 3 0.58 24.71 -61.74
CA LYS A 3 1.01 23.37 -61.31
C LYS A 3 2.10 23.36 -60.22
N GLU A 4 2.84 24.46 -60.06
CA GLU A 4 3.84 24.59 -58.99
C GLU A 4 3.21 25.09 -57.69
N LEU A 5 2.24 26.01 -57.77
CA LEU A 5 1.54 26.53 -56.59
C LEU A 5 0.69 25.48 -55.86
N THR A 6 0.24 24.44 -56.55
CA THR A 6 -0.58 23.34 -55.98
C THR A 6 0.26 22.21 -55.37
N LYS A 7 1.57 22.16 -55.66
CA LYS A 7 2.47 21.12 -55.14
C LYS A 7 3.01 21.47 -53.75
N THR A 8 3.25 22.76 -53.49
CA THR A 8 3.73 23.25 -52.19
C THR A 8 2.68 23.13 -51.09
N THR A 9 1.41 23.44 -51.40
CA THR A 9 0.30 23.42 -50.42
C THR A 9 -0.02 22.02 -49.89
N ARG A 10 0.15 20.96 -50.70
CA ARG A 10 -0.15 19.57 -50.27
C ARG A 10 0.91 19.00 -49.33
N GLY A 11 2.17 19.40 -49.48
CA GLY A 11 3.26 18.98 -48.58
C GLY A 11 3.14 19.62 -47.20
N ASP A 12 2.82 20.92 -47.17
CA ASP A 12 2.72 21.68 -45.92
C ASP A 12 1.52 21.25 -45.06
N ILE A 13 0.37 20.92 -45.68
CA ILE A 13 -0.81 20.41 -44.95
C ILE A 13 -0.50 19.07 -44.27
N GLY A 14 0.17 18.14 -44.98
CA GLY A 14 0.54 16.84 -44.40
C GLY A 14 1.54 16.96 -43.24
N ILE A 15 2.49 17.90 -43.32
CA ILE A 15 3.43 18.17 -42.22
C ILE A 15 2.70 18.74 -41.00
N ILE A 16 1.79 19.68 -41.21
CA ILE A 16 0.98 20.28 -40.13
C ILE A 16 0.12 19.21 -39.43
N GLU A 17 -0.52 18.32 -40.20
CA GLU A 17 -1.32 17.21 -39.64
C GLU A 17 -0.48 16.26 -38.79
N VAL A 18 0.72 15.89 -39.26
CA VAL A 18 1.65 15.04 -38.50
C VAL A 18 2.12 15.71 -37.22
N ILE A 19 2.45 17.01 -37.27
CA ILE A 19 2.85 17.78 -36.08
C ILE A 19 1.70 17.85 -35.09
N LEU A 20 0.48 18.14 -35.55
CA LEU A 20 -0.70 18.26 -34.71
C LEU A 20 -1.03 16.92 -34.05
N PHE A 21 -0.99 15.82 -34.81
CA PHE A 21 -1.18 14.48 -34.28
C PHE A 21 -0.11 14.11 -33.24
N THR A 22 1.15 14.44 -33.50
CA THR A 22 2.24 14.22 -32.54
C THR A 22 2.02 15.03 -31.26
N CYS A 23 1.54 16.29 -31.38
CA CYS A 23 1.22 17.12 -30.21
C CYS A 23 0.07 16.51 -29.40
N ILE A 24 -0.98 16.00 -30.03
CA ILE A 24 -2.06 15.31 -29.32
C ILE A 24 -1.52 14.09 -28.56
N ILE A 25 -0.65 13.29 -29.18
CA ILE A 25 -0.07 12.12 -28.51
C ILE A 25 0.76 12.55 -27.29
N VAL A 26 1.67 13.50 -27.46
CA VAL A 26 2.63 13.87 -26.41
C VAL A 26 1.96 14.65 -25.27
N PHE A 27 1.03 15.55 -25.57
CA PHE A 27 0.45 16.45 -24.57
C PHE A 27 -0.90 15.99 -24.01
N ILE A 28 -1.58 15.05 -24.68
CA ILE A 28 -2.90 14.58 -24.23
C ILE A 28 -2.83 13.09 -23.91
N VAL A 29 -2.44 12.27 -24.88
CA VAL A 29 -2.49 10.80 -24.72
C VAL A 29 -1.51 10.35 -23.63
N PHE A 30 -0.23 10.70 -23.74
CA PHE A 30 0.79 10.25 -22.78
C PHE A 30 0.53 10.71 -21.34
N PRO A 31 0.16 11.97 -21.05
CA PRO A 31 -0.15 12.39 -19.69
C PRO A 31 -1.35 11.64 -19.09
N VAL A 32 -2.42 11.43 -19.88
CA VAL A 32 -3.60 10.68 -19.41
C VAL A 32 -3.22 9.24 -19.08
N PHE A 33 -2.50 8.55 -19.98
CA PHE A 33 -2.03 7.19 -19.71
C PHE A 33 -1.13 7.12 -18.49
N SER A 34 -0.23 8.08 -18.33
CA SER A 34 0.70 8.10 -17.20
C SER A 34 -0.02 8.22 -15.85
N ILE A 35 -1.12 8.97 -15.76
CA ILE A 35 -1.94 9.04 -14.54
C ILE A 35 -2.56 7.68 -14.21
N VAL A 36 -3.07 6.97 -15.22
CA VAL A 36 -3.66 5.63 -15.05
C VAL A 36 -2.59 4.64 -14.60
N PHE A 37 -1.42 4.64 -15.26
CA PHE A 37 -0.30 3.79 -14.87
C PHE A 37 0.17 4.07 -13.45
N GLU A 38 0.26 5.34 -13.06
CA GLU A 38 0.65 5.71 -11.70
C GLU A 38 -0.31 5.16 -10.65
N LYS A 39 -1.62 5.28 -10.90
CA LYS A 39 -2.63 4.70 -10.01
C LYS A 39 -2.44 3.19 -9.87
N VAL A 40 -2.29 2.47 -10.98
CA VAL A 40 -2.09 1.01 -10.95
C VAL A 40 -0.81 0.65 -10.19
N ALA A 41 0.28 1.41 -10.38
CA ALA A 41 1.54 1.17 -9.66
C ALA A 41 1.40 1.40 -8.14
N LEU A 42 0.63 2.42 -7.72
CA LEU A 42 0.34 2.68 -6.31
C LEU A 42 -0.55 1.58 -5.70
N ASP A 43 -1.58 1.15 -6.42
CA ASP A 43 -2.48 0.08 -5.97
C ASP A 43 -1.69 -1.24 -5.80
N MET A 44 -0.83 -1.59 -6.77
CA MET A 44 0.05 -2.77 -6.67
C MET A 44 0.99 -2.70 -5.46
N LYS A 45 1.58 -1.54 -5.19
CA LYS A 45 2.41 -1.34 -3.99
C LYS A 45 1.60 -1.51 -2.70
N ALA A 46 0.38 -0.97 -2.66
CA ALA A 46 -0.48 -1.09 -1.48
C ALA A 46 -0.88 -2.54 -1.21
N ASP A 47 -1.15 -3.32 -2.27
CA ASP A 47 -1.46 -4.74 -2.17
C ASP A 47 -0.24 -5.55 -1.68
N GLU A 48 0.96 -5.28 -2.21
CA GLU A 48 2.19 -5.95 -1.75
C GLU A 48 2.53 -5.60 -0.29
N ILE A 49 2.36 -4.35 0.15
CA ILE A 49 2.48 -3.96 1.57
C ILE A 49 1.51 -4.77 2.43
N LYS A 50 0.24 -4.88 1.99
CA LYS A 50 -0.80 -5.60 2.72
C LYS A 50 -0.49 -7.09 2.85
N ASP A 51 0.02 -7.71 1.79
CA ASP A 51 0.42 -9.12 1.81
C ASP A 51 1.59 -9.36 2.78
N ILE A 52 2.59 -8.47 2.77
CA ILE A 52 3.70 -8.52 3.76
C ILE A 52 3.18 -8.41 5.19
N ILE A 53 2.22 -7.50 5.47
CA ILE A 53 1.62 -7.37 6.81
C ILE A 53 0.94 -8.67 7.23
N LYS A 54 0.18 -9.28 6.32
CA LYS A 54 -0.50 -10.54 6.57
C LYS A 54 0.51 -11.64 6.91
N ASP A 55 1.54 -11.79 6.08
CA ASP A 55 2.55 -12.84 6.26
C ASP A 55 3.36 -12.61 7.55
N ALA A 56 3.69 -11.36 7.88
CA ALA A 56 4.35 -11.00 9.13
C ALA A 56 3.47 -11.34 10.35
N THR A 57 2.18 -11.05 10.27
CA THR A 57 1.22 -11.36 11.35
C THR A 57 1.09 -12.87 11.58
N GLU A 58 0.90 -13.64 10.51
CA GLU A 58 0.80 -15.10 10.55
C GLU A 58 2.10 -15.72 11.09
N SER A 59 3.24 -15.27 10.58
CA SER A 59 4.57 -15.77 10.99
C SER A 59 4.87 -15.43 12.45
N THR A 60 4.48 -14.25 12.92
CA THR A 60 4.62 -13.85 14.32
C THR A 60 3.78 -14.73 15.23
N PHE A 61 2.52 -14.97 14.86
CA PHE A 61 1.63 -15.84 15.62
C PHE A 61 2.17 -17.27 15.73
N VAL A 62 2.67 -17.83 14.64
CA VAL A 62 3.30 -19.15 14.62
C VAL A 62 4.60 -19.18 15.45
N ALA A 63 5.43 -18.13 15.36
CA ALA A 63 6.70 -18.04 16.08
C ALA A 63 6.54 -17.96 17.60
N LEU A 64 5.41 -17.41 18.09
CA LEU A 64 5.09 -17.41 19.51
C LEU A 64 4.75 -18.80 20.06
N ASN A 65 4.64 -19.82 19.19
CA ASN A 65 4.32 -21.20 19.56
C ASN A 65 3.18 -21.28 20.58
N ILE A 66 2.14 -20.48 20.35
CA ILE A 66 0.94 -20.48 21.18
C ILE A 66 0.34 -21.86 21.00
N ASP A 67 0.52 -22.73 21.99
CA ASP A 67 -0.03 -24.07 22.00
C ASP A 67 -1.54 -23.94 21.78
N SER A 68 -1.99 -24.33 20.59
CA SER A 68 -3.39 -24.38 20.16
C SER A 68 -4.29 -25.31 21.00
N THR A 69 -3.84 -25.70 22.19
CA THR A 69 -4.34 -26.81 23.01
C THR A 69 -5.05 -26.34 24.29
N SER A 70 -4.95 -25.06 24.69
CA SER A 70 -5.73 -24.51 25.80
C SER A 70 -6.51 -23.26 25.35
N VAL A 71 -7.77 -23.50 24.96
CA VAL A 71 -8.70 -22.52 24.39
C VAL A 71 -9.24 -21.51 25.43
N GLU A 72 -8.91 -21.69 26.72
CA GLU A 72 -9.50 -20.88 27.79
C GLU A 72 -8.69 -19.65 28.17
N ASN A 73 -7.39 -19.58 27.88
CA ASN A 73 -6.56 -18.40 28.13
C ASN A 73 -5.41 -18.36 27.12
N ILE A 74 -5.64 -17.79 25.93
CA ILE A 74 -4.54 -17.40 25.05
C ILE A 74 -3.86 -16.19 25.71
N ASP A 75 -2.92 -16.46 26.60
CA ASP A 75 -2.02 -15.45 27.17
C ASP A 75 -0.98 -15.09 26.10
N VAL A 76 -1.39 -14.25 25.14
CA VAL A 76 -0.44 -13.71 24.16
C VAL A 76 0.40 -12.69 24.88
N ASP A 77 1.69 -12.95 25.00
CA ASP A 77 2.67 -11.94 25.36
C ASP A 77 2.70 -10.87 24.26
N ILE A 78 1.97 -9.79 24.47
CA ILE A 78 1.79 -8.68 23.52
C ILE A 78 3.13 -8.00 23.24
N GLU A 79 4.00 -7.88 24.26
CA GLU A 79 5.32 -7.29 24.09
C GLU A 79 6.16 -8.18 23.18
N ARG A 80 6.15 -9.50 23.42
CA ARG A 80 6.87 -10.44 22.56
C ARG A 80 6.32 -10.52 21.14
N PHE A 81 4.99 -10.47 20.98
CA PHE A 81 4.38 -10.39 19.65
C PHE A 81 4.87 -9.15 18.91
N LYS A 82 4.82 -7.99 19.58
CA LYS A 82 5.23 -6.73 18.99
C LYS A 82 6.69 -6.76 18.57
N GLU A 83 7.59 -7.26 19.41
CA GLU A 83 9.02 -7.38 19.08
C GLU A 83 9.25 -8.21 17.81
N ILE A 84 8.64 -9.39 17.72
CA ILE A 84 8.82 -10.28 16.56
C ILE A 84 8.17 -9.68 15.31
N PHE A 85 6.99 -9.08 15.45
CA PHE A 85 6.31 -8.41 14.34
C PHE A 85 7.13 -7.25 13.79
N GLU A 86 7.70 -6.42 14.67
CA GLU A 86 8.59 -5.32 14.30
C GLU A 86 9.83 -5.83 13.56
N GLU A 87 10.44 -6.94 14.00
CA GLU A 87 11.56 -7.58 13.29
C GLU A 87 11.16 -8.00 11.87
N TYR A 88 9.98 -8.62 11.70
CA TYR A 88 9.46 -8.96 10.37
C TYR A 88 9.23 -7.71 9.50
N LEU A 89 8.72 -6.61 10.06
CA LEU A 89 8.54 -5.36 9.30
C LEU A 89 9.89 -4.79 8.86
N ILE A 90 10.87 -4.75 9.76
CA ILE A 90 12.21 -4.22 9.49
C ILE A 90 12.86 -4.99 8.34
N ILE A 91 12.76 -6.32 8.36
CA ILE A 91 13.35 -7.17 7.33
C ILE A 91 12.62 -7.02 5.99
N ASN A 92 11.29 -7.15 5.98
CA ASN A 92 10.53 -7.20 4.72
C ASN A 92 10.48 -5.84 4.00
N PHE A 93 10.38 -4.74 4.74
CA PHE A 93 10.36 -3.40 4.15
C PHE A 93 11.76 -2.78 4.03
N ASN A 94 12.81 -3.51 4.42
CA ASN A 94 14.20 -3.03 4.45
C ASN A 94 14.31 -1.68 5.19
N LEU A 95 13.97 -1.70 6.48
CA LEU A 95 13.96 -0.52 7.35
C LEU A 95 15.16 -0.53 8.31
N ASN A 96 15.43 0.62 8.91
CA ASN A 96 16.27 0.75 10.11
C ASN A 96 15.47 0.38 11.37
N GLU A 97 16.14 0.29 12.51
CA GLU A 97 15.50 -0.02 13.80
C GLU A 97 14.50 1.05 14.26
N ASP A 98 14.63 2.29 13.76
CA ASP A 98 13.67 3.39 13.99
C ASP A 98 12.53 3.42 12.95
N PHE A 99 12.36 2.34 12.19
CA PHE A 99 11.41 2.20 11.08
C PHE A 99 11.60 3.18 9.92
N SER A 100 12.71 3.93 9.89
CA SER A 100 13.06 4.75 8.73
C SER A 100 13.52 3.88 7.55
N PRO A 101 13.23 4.27 6.30
CA PRO A 101 13.61 3.48 5.13
C PRO A 101 15.12 3.45 4.93
N LYS A 102 15.67 2.27 4.60
CA LYS A 102 17.02 2.14 4.03
C LYS A 102 17.00 2.41 2.52
N GLU A 103 18.18 2.43 1.91
CA GLU A 103 18.28 2.46 0.45
C GLU A 103 17.53 1.29 -0.17
N ASN A 104 16.74 1.57 -1.22
CA ASN A 104 15.86 0.60 -1.89
C ASN A 104 14.75 0.01 -1.01
N SER A 105 14.37 0.68 0.09
CA SER A 105 13.13 0.37 0.82
C SER A 105 11.91 0.61 -0.07
N MET A 106 10.84 -0.15 0.19
CA MET A 106 9.55 0.01 -0.48
C MET A 106 8.80 1.27 -0.06
N VAL A 107 9.13 1.81 1.12
CA VAL A 107 8.54 3.03 1.68
C VAL A 107 9.48 4.23 1.63
N ASP A 108 8.88 5.41 1.71
CA ASP A 108 9.57 6.68 1.44
C ASP A 108 9.86 7.52 2.69
N ALA A 109 9.31 7.14 3.84
CA ALA A 109 9.45 7.78 5.15
C ALA A 109 9.24 6.75 6.27
N PRO A 110 9.47 7.12 7.55
CA PRO A 110 9.29 6.19 8.67
C PRO A 110 7.88 5.58 8.72
N VAL A 111 7.83 4.26 8.92
CA VAL A 111 6.58 3.52 9.11
C VAL A 111 6.09 3.69 10.55
N THR A 112 4.78 3.85 10.73
CA THR A 112 4.18 4.01 12.05
C THR A 112 3.23 2.86 12.36
N ILE A 113 3.48 2.12 13.43
CA ILE A 113 2.54 1.15 13.98
C ILE A 113 1.57 1.90 14.88
N ASN A 114 0.32 2.07 14.44
CA ASN A 114 -0.68 2.83 15.19
C ASN A 114 -1.25 2.00 16.35
N LYS A 115 -1.56 0.73 16.09
CA LYS A 115 -2.08 -0.20 17.11
C LYS A 115 -1.84 -1.66 16.74
N ILE A 116 -1.67 -2.47 17.78
CA ILE A 116 -1.75 -3.93 17.77
C ILE A 116 -2.62 -4.29 18.97
N LEU A 117 -3.79 -4.86 18.73
CA LEU A 117 -4.76 -5.22 19.76
C LEU A 117 -5.12 -6.70 19.66
N PHE A 118 -5.22 -7.35 20.81
CA PHE A 118 -5.66 -8.73 20.95
C PHE A 118 -7.05 -8.75 21.56
N TYR A 119 -7.95 -9.47 20.91
CA TYR A 119 -9.30 -9.71 21.41
C TYR A 119 -9.44 -11.21 21.69
N GLY A 120 -9.52 -11.55 22.97
CA GLY A 120 -9.62 -12.92 23.45
C GLY A 120 -11.05 -13.45 23.41
N SER A 121 -11.25 -14.67 23.91
CA SER A 121 -12.57 -15.30 24.00
C SER A 121 -13.53 -14.53 24.93
N GLU A 122 -13.00 -13.82 25.94
CA GLU A 122 -13.79 -13.01 26.88
C GLU A 122 -14.33 -11.70 26.26
N ASP A 123 -13.65 -11.18 25.24
CA ASP A 123 -14.01 -9.91 24.58
C ASP A 123 -15.10 -10.09 23.50
N ILE A 124 -15.57 -11.31 23.30
CA ILE A 124 -16.36 -11.73 22.12
C ILE A 124 -17.76 -12.19 22.54
N PRO A 125 -18.83 -11.84 21.81
CA PRO A 125 -18.82 -11.18 20.50
C PRO A 125 -18.59 -9.67 20.59
N ILE A 126 -17.71 -9.15 19.74
CA ILE A 126 -17.48 -7.71 19.59
C ILE A 126 -17.95 -7.25 18.22
N THR A 127 -18.76 -6.18 18.22
CA THR A 127 -19.15 -5.49 16.99
C THR A 127 -18.20 -4.33 16.79
N HIS A 128 -17.45 -4.36 15.68
CA HIS A 128 -16.47 -3.32 15.39
C HIS A 128 -17.20 -1.98 15.15
N PRO A 129 -16.79 -0.89 15.85
CA PRO A 129 -17.53 0.38 15.85
C PRO A 129 -17.69 1.00 14.46
N THR A 130 -16.80 0.68 13.51
CA THR A 130 -16.76 1.25 12.16
C THR A 130 -17.13 0.31 11.02
N LYS A 131 -17.25 -1.01 11.25
CA LYS A 131 -17.42 -1.99 10.15
C LYS A 131 -18.73 -2.75 10.15
N GLU A 132 -19.56 -2.62 11.19
CA GLU A 132 -20.78 -3.43 11.40
C GLU A 132 -20.54 -4.95 11.27
N ILE A 133 -19.28 -5.39 11.39
CA ILE A 133 -18.89 -6.81 11.41
C ILE A 133 -18.83 -7.23 12.87
N THR A 134 -19.55 -8.29 13.21
CA THR A 134 -19.47 -8.96 14.51
C THR A 134 -18.44 -10.08 14.41
N TYR A 135 -17.40 -9.99 15.21
CA TYR A 135 -16.41 -11.06 15.34
C TYR A 135 -16.87 -12.02 16.43
N ASN A 136 -16.95 -13.30 16.09
CA ASN A 136 -17.38 -14.40 16.97
C ASN A 136 -16.22 -15.33 17.35
N ARG A 137 -14.98 -14.95 17.02
CA ARG A 137 -13.77 -15.74 17.23
C ARG A 137 -12.62 -14.82 17.62
N PRO A 138 -11.72 -15.24 18.53
CA PRO A 138 -10.55 -14.44 18.92
C PRO A 138 -9.79 -13.94 17.70
N PHE A 139 -9.32 -12.69 17.75
CA PHE A 139 -8.62 -12.08 16.62
C PHE A 139 -7.61 -11.04 17.06
N ILE A 140 -6.64 -10.79 16.19
CA ILE A 140 -5.65 -9.73 16.31
C ILE A 140 -6.04 -8.62 15.34
N GLU A 141 -6.06 -7.39 15.81
CA GLU A 141 -6.23 -6.20 14.99
C GLU A 141 -4.91 -5.44 14.91
N ILE A 142 -4.44 -5.19 13.69
CA ILE A 142 -3.19 -4.48 13.42
C ILE A 142 -3.49 -3.30 12.50
N GLU A 143 -2.99 -2.13 12.89
CA GLU A 143 -3.05 -0.92 12.08
C GLU A 143 -1.65 -0.34 11.92
N VAL A 144 -1.18 -0.25 10.67
CA VAL A 144 0.13 0.29 10.33
C VAL A 144 0.00 1.29 9.19
N LEU A 145 0.67 2.43 9.34
CA LEU A 145 0.71 3.53 8.38
C LEU A 145 2.01 3.49 7.58
N PHE A 146 1.89 3.38 6.26
CA PHE A 146 3.02 3.34 5.34
C PHE A 146 3.04 4.60 4.47
N PRO A 147 4.09 5.43 4.55
CA PRO A 147 4.24 6.58 3.68
C PRO A 147 4.89 6.16 2.34
N ILE A 148 4.18 6.39 1.24
CA ILE A 148 4.64 6.09 -0.12
C ILE A 148 4.55 7.32 -1.01
N LYS A 149 5.42 7.40 -2.02
CA LYS A 149 5.45 8.48 -2.99
C LYS A 149 5.06 7.98 -4.38
N PRO A 150 4.33 8.80 -5.15
CA PRO A 150 4.14 8.53 -6.56
C PRO A 150 5.48 8.53 -7.32
N HIS A 151 5.59 7.67 -8.33
CA HIS A 151 6.73 7.59 -9.23
C HIS A 151 6.66 8.68 -10.31
N LEU A 152 5.50 8.81 -10.96
CA LEU A 152 5.22 9.79 -12.01
C LEU A 152 4.52 11.00 -11.42
N TYR A 153 4.89 12.19 -11.93
CA TYR A 153 4.31 13.49 -11.52
C TYR A 153 4.30 13.74 -10.00
N ARG A 154 5.22 13.13 -9.26
CA ARG A 154 5.34 13.23 -7.79
C ARG A 154 5.07 14.63 -7.25
N LYS A 155 5.78 15.64 -7.75
CA LYS A 155 5.61 17.04 -7.30
C LYS A 155 4.19 17.55 -7.55
N ALA A 156 3.61 17.29 -8.72
CA ALA A 156 2.27 17.78 -9.04
C ALA A 156 1.20 17.13 -8.17
N ILE A 157 1.26 15.81 -7.98
CA ILE A 157 0.30 15.05 -7.16
C ILE A 157 0.41 15.47 -5.69
N LEU A 158 1.63 15.46 -5.15
CA LEU A 158 1.88 15.80 -3.75
C LEU A 158 1.54 17.26 -3.43
N ASN A 159 1.90 18.20 -4.31
CA ASN A 159 1.54 19.61 -4.15
C ASN A 159 0.02 19.82 -4.22
N ALA A 160 -0.68 19.14 -5.13
CA ALA A 160 -2.14 19.24 -5.24
C ALA A 160 -2.85 18.72 -3.99
N LEU A 161 -2.28 17.72 -3.32
CA LEU A 161 -2.78 17.15 -2.07
C LEU A 161 -2.31 17.93 -0.83
N GLY A 162 -1.32 18.82 -0.96
CA GLY A 162 -0.70 19.52 0.17
C GLY A 162 0.04 18.59 1.13
N ARG A 163 0.56 17.45 0.63
CA ARG A 163 1.21 16.41 1.44
C ARG A 163 2.60 16.12 0.92
N GLU A 164 3.51 15.67 1.78
CA GLU A 164 4.86 15.24 1.38
C GLU A 164 4.90 13.78 0.90
N TYR A 165 3.90 12.99 1.29
CA TYR A 165 3.74 11.56 1.04
C TYR A 165 2.26 11.22 0.89
N LEU A 166 1.96 10.11 0.22
CA LEU A 166 0.68 9.44 0.34
C LEU A 166 0.75 8.48 1.53
N GLU A 167 -0.28 8.48 2.36
CA GLU A 167 -0.38 7.63 3.52
C GLU A 167 -1.26 6.45 3.20
N VAL A 168 -0.69 5.24 3.19
CA VAL A 168 -1.43 3.99 3.07
C VAL A 168 -1.63 3.43 4.47
N ASN A 169 -2.86 3.52 4.96
CA ASN A 169 -3.25 2.92 6.23
C ASN A 169 -3.74 1.49 6.00
N ILE A 170 -2.96 0.51 6.46
CA ILE A 170 -3.33 -0.90 6.39
C ILE A 170 -3.95 -1.30 7.72
N ASN A 171 -5.23 -1.67 7.65
CA ASN A 171 -5.97 -2.28 8.76
C ASN A 171 -6.15 -3.77 8.48
N TYR A 172 -5.43 -4.62 9.20
CA TYR A 172 -5.45 -6.07 9.05
C TYR A 172 -6.07 -6.76 10.28
N TYR A 173 -6.84 -7.81 10.04
CA TYR A 173 -7.52 -8.59 11.06
C TYR A 173 -7.17 -10.05 10.86
N TYR A 174 -6.55 -10.65 11.86
CA TYR A 174 -6.17 -12.05 11.85
C TYR A 174 -7.05 -12.83 12.83
N THR A 175 -7.91 -13.70 12.32
CA THR A 175 -8.72 -14.59 13.18
C THR A 175 -7.86 -15.74 13.67
N LEU A 176 -7.80 -15.91 14.99
CA LEU A 176 -7.03 -16.98 15.61
C LEU A 176 -7.65 -18.34 15.30
N PRO A 177 -6.84 -19.37 14.98
CA PRO A 177 -7.33 -20.72 14.83
C PRO A 177 -7.83 -21.24 16.19
N ILE A 178 -9.06 -21.74 16.21
CA ILE A 178 -9.64 -22.42 17.37
C ILE A 178 -9.58 -23.91 17.02
N ASN A 179 -8.80 -24.71 17.75
CA ASN A 179 -8.90 -26.16 17.66
C ASN A 179 -10.29 -26.57 18.17
N ASN A 180 -11.01 -27.32 17.34
CA ASN A 180 -12.32 -27.87 17.65
C ASN A 180 -12.20 -29.38 17.79
#